data_AF-A0A3M1PR05-F1
#
_entry.id   AF-A0A3M1PR05-F1
#
_cell.length_a   1.000
_cell.length_b   1.000
_cell.length_c   1.000
_cell.angle_alpha   90.00
_cell.angle_beta   90.00
_cell.angle_gamma   90.00
#
_symmetry.space_group_name_H-M   'P 1'
#
loop_
_entity.id
_entity.type
_entity.pdbx_description
1 polymer ?
#
loop_
_entity_poly.entity_id
_entity_poly.type
_entity_poly.pdbx_seq_one_letter_code
_entity_poly.pdbx_strand_id
1 'polypeptide(L)'
;MPAKLRRQEGMDEPRDISLMEGFPAPELAEWREAAEKAARRPLERLVARTDDDIPIAPLYTRADLPDAPDFAGFPGFAPELRGQRADERACRNLPRLSTPDAQTAAAEALQDLEGGADGLVLVLDDGRPEDEGAEGIVLPLDADRQAAVDALDALLADVRLDWAPVVLEAGLRQRPAAEALLALFERRRQQPAAGTNLGFDPLAWAARTGADGRAALDETLAWLQERALVARSDLTVLRLSGRVWHDAGASEAEELAILAASLVEVLRRGEAA
;
A
#
# COMPACT_ATOMS: atom_id res chain seq x y z
N MET A 1 -61.93 -26.50 -20.54
CA MET A 1 -61.56 -25.61 -21.65
C MET A 1 -60.40 -24.72 -21.19
N PRO A 2 -59.13 -25.10 -21.46
CA PRO A 2 -57.99 -24.26 -21.12
C PRO A 2 -57.80 -23.19 -22.19
N ALA A 3 -57.70 -21.94 -21.75
CA ALA A 3 -57.46 -20.79 -22.62
C ALA A 3 -56.06 -20.89 -23.25
N LYS A 4 -55.99 -20.87 -24.58
CA LYS A 4 -54.73 -20.77 -25.33
C LYS A 4 -54.15 -19.38 -25.09
N LEU A 5 -53.04 -19.29 -24.35
CA LEU A 5 -52.16 -18.12 -24.33
C LEU A 5 -51.65 -17.89 -25.76
N ARG A 6 -52.16 -16.85 -26.42
CA ARG A 6 -51.53 -16.32 -27.64
C ARG A 6 -50.16 -15.80 -27.25
N ARG A 7 -49.08 -16.38 -27.80
CA ARG A 7 -47.79 -15.69 -27.87
C ARG A 7 -48.04 -14.37 -28.60
N GLN A 8 -47.70 -13.26 -27.97
CA GLN A 8 -47.51 -12.00 -28.68
C GLN A 8 -46.28 -12.19 -29.57
N GLU A 9 -46.51 -12.49 -30.85
CA GLU A 9 -45.53 -12.27 -31.90
C GLU A 9 -45.41 -10.74 -32.05
N GLY A 10 -44.26 -10.18 -31.66
CA GLY A 10 -44.03 -8.75 -31.73
C GLY A 10 -43.20 -8.16 -30.59
N MET A 11 -42.22 -8.88 -30.06
CA MET A 11 -41.08 -8.19 -29.46
C MET A 11 -40.16 -7.82 -30.63
N ASP A 12 -40.25 -6.57 -31.08
CA ASP A 12 -39.24 -5.96 -31.94
C ASP A 12 -37.85 -6.35 -31.41
N GLU A 13 -37.01 -6.92 -32.28
CA GLU A 13 -35.59 -7.08 -31.95
C GLU A 13 -35.07 -5.73 -31.43
N PRO A 14 -34.20 -5.72 -30.39
CA PRO A 14 -33.65 -4.47 -29.91
C PRO A 14 -32.97 -3.76 -31.08
N ARG A 15 -33.56 -2.65 -31.53
CA ARG A 15 -32.96 -1.81 -32.58
C ARG A 15 -31.63 -1.34 -32.03
N ASP A 16 -30.58 -1.63 -32.79
CA ASP A 16 -29.25 -1.15 -32.50
C ASP A 16 -29.22 0.35 -32.80
N ILE A 17 -29.72 1.16 -31.86
CA ILE A 17 -29.73 2.62 -31.99
C ILE A 17 -28.33 3.09 -31.62
N SER A 18 -27.54 3.45 -32.63
CA SER A 18 -26.27 4.10 -32.38
C SER A 18 -26.53 5.50 -31.83
N LEU A 19 -26.02 5.81 -30.64
CA LEU A 19 -26.10 7.15 -30.05
C LEU A 19 -25.42 8.23 -30.90
N MET A 20 -24.64 7.82 -31.90
CA MET A 20 -23.92 8.69 -32.84
C MET A 20 -24.61 8.79 -34.20
N GLU A 21 -25.77 8.16 -34.39
CA GLU A 21 -26.48 8.18 -35.67
C GLU A 21 -26.87 9.64 -36.04
N GLY A 22 -26.40 10.09 -37.20
CA GLY A 22 -26.63 11.47 -37.68
C GLY A 22 -25.58 12.50 -37.26
N PHE A 23 -24.57 12.13 -36.46
CA PHE A 23 -23.44 12.99 -36.12
C PHE A 23 -22.18 12.51 -36.84
N PRO A 24 -21.52 13.34 -37.66
CA PRO A 24 -20.21 12.98 -38.19
C PRO A 24 -19.21 12.81 -37.05
N ALA A 25 -18.25 11.89 -37.21
CA ALA A 25 -17.16 11.77 -36.26
C ALA A 25 -16.36 13.09 -36.25
N PRO A 26 -16.24 13.78 -35.09
CA PRO A 26 -15.53 15.05 -35.05
C PRO A 26 -14.05 14.83 -35.29
N GLU A 27 -13.47 15.67 -36.15
CA GLU A 27 -12.02 15.69 -36.36
C GLU A 27 -11.32 16.41 -35.21
N LEU A 28 -10.08 16.01 -34.89
CA LEU A 28 -9.31 16.62 -33.78
C LEU A 28 -9.15 18.14 -33.95
N ALA A 29 -9.02 18.61 -35.20
CA ALA A 29 -8.93 20.02 -35.53
C ALA A 29 -10.23 20.80 -35.19
N GLU A 30 -11.39 20.22 -35.49
CA GLU A 30 -12.70 20.81 -35.16
C GLU A 30 -12.91 20.89 -33.65
N TRP A 31 -12.53 19.83 -32.94
CA TRP A 31 -12.53 19.83 -31.47
C TRP A 31 -11.64 20.93 -30.92
N ARG A 32 -10.41 21.08 -31.46
CA ARG A 32 -9.45 22.08 -31.01
C ARG A 32 -9.99 23.50 -31.18
N GLU A 33 -10.57 23.83 -32.33
CA GLU A 33 -11.18 25.14 -32.57
C GLU A 33 -12.32 25.41 -31.58
N ALA A 34 -13.20 24.43 -31.38
CA ALA A 34 -14.31 24.55 -30.44
C ALA A 34 -13.83 24.74 -28.99
N ALA A 35 -12.78 24.01 -28.58
CA ALA A 35 -12.19 24.08 -27.25
C ALA A 35 -11.52 25.44 -26.99
N GLU A 36 -10.73 25.96 -27.93
CA GLU A 36 -10.12 27.30 -27.81
C GLU A 36 -11.19 28.41 -27.75
N LYS A 37 -12.23 28.30 -28.57
CA LYS A 37 -13.37 29.23 -28.56
C LYS A 37 -14.10 29.22 -27.22
N ALA A 38 -14.33 28.03 -26.65
CA ALA A 38 -14.96 27.89 -25.34
C ALA A 38 -14.07 28.43 -24.20
N ALA A 39 -12.78 28.09 -24.22
CA ALA A 39 -11.80 28.53 -23.22
C ALA A 39 -11.41 30.01 -23.34
N ARG A 40 -11.68 30.65 -24.49
CA ARG A 40 -11.28 32.02 -24.85
C ARG A 40 -9.77 32.24 -24.71
N ARG A 41 -8.97 31.20 -24.95
CA ARG A 41 -7.50 31.21 -24.93
C ARG A 41 -6.94 30.01 -25.73
N PRO A 42 -5.68 30.07 -26.19
CA PRO A 42 -5.03 28.94 -26.85
C PRO A 42 -4.93 27.72 -25.93
N LEU A 43 -5.05 26.50 -26.47
CA LEU A 43 -4.96 25.25 -25.69
C LEU A 43 -3.62 25.08 -24.98
N GLU A 44 -2.54 25.65 -25.52
CA GLU A 44 -1.21 25.62 -24.89
C GLU A 44 -1.23 26.26 -23.50
N ARG A 45 -2.13 27.21 -23.26
CA ARG A 45 -2.32 27.84 -21.94
C ARG A 45 -3.17 27.01 -20.98
N LEU A 46 -3.70 25.89 -21.43
CA LEU A 46 -4.46 24.92 -20.62
C LEU A 46 -3.62 23.70 -20.24
N VAL A 47 -2.37 23.61 -20.71
CA VAL A 47 -1.44 22.56 -20.28
C VAL A 47 -1.17 22.77 -18.79
N ALA A 48 -1.63 21.83 -17.98
CA ALA A 48 -1.27 21.75 -16.57
C ALA A 48 0.11 21.08 -16.44
N ARG A 49 0.75 21.23 -15.30
CA ARG A 49 2.01 20.57 -14.98
C ARG A 49 1.89 19.88 -13.62
N THR A 50 2.41 18.67 -13.51
CA THR A 50 2.61 18.03 -12.20
C THR A 50 3.70 18.76 -11.43
N ASP A 51 3.89 18.41 -10.15
CA ASP A 51 4.99 18.94 -9.34
C ASP A 51 6.37 18.55 -9.92
N ASP A 52 6.42 17.45 -10.67
CA ASP A 52 7.58 16.97 -11.45
C ASP A 52 7.78 17.65 -12.82
N ASP A 53 7.06 18.75 -13.08
CA ASP A 53 7.11 19.48 -14.35
C ASP A 53 6.69 18.62 -15.58
N ILE A 54 5.87 17.58 -15.36
CA ILE A 54 5.32 16.74 -16.44
C ILE A 54 4.10 17.44 -17.04
N PRO A 55 4.08 17.73 -18.35
CA PRO A 55 2.96 18.40 -18.98
C PRO A 55 1.75 17.47 -19.09
N ILE A 56 0.61 17.93 -18.57
CA ILE A 56 -0.69 17.29 -18.72
C ILE A 56 -1.46 18.02 -19.83
N ALA A 57 -1.60 17.36 -20.98
CA ALA A 57 -2.32 17.89 -22.12
C ALA A 57 -3.84 17.97 -21.81
N PRO A 58 -4.56 18.98 -22.34
CA PRO A 58 -6.00 19.11 -22.13
C PRO A 58 -6.83 18.00 -22.79
N LEU A 59 -6.22 17.26 -23.73
CA LEU A 59 -6.80 16.07 -24.35
C LEU A 59 -5.67 15.13 -24.75
N TYR A 60 -5.83 13.85 -24.43
CA TYR A 60 -5.04 12.73 -24.96
C TYR A 60 -5.90 11.92 -25.92
N THR A 61 -5.27 11.43 -26.97
CA THR A 61 -5.88 10.65 -28.04
C THR A 61 -5.16 9.31 -28.18
N ARG A 62 -5.69 8.43 -29.06
CA ARG A 62 -4.99 7.18 -29.39
C ARG A 62 -3.60 7.42 -29.99
N ALA A 63 -3.35 8.57 -30.61
CA ALA A 63 -2.04 8.92 -31.17
C ALA A 63 -0.98 9.19 -30.08
N ASP A 64 -1.40 9.41 -28.83
CA ASP A 64 -0.51 9.62 -27.68
C ASP A 64 -0.13 8.31 -26.97
N LEU A 65 -0.70 7.17 -27.39
CA LEU A 65 -0.34 5.86 -26.87
C LEU A 65 0.97 5.36 -27.52
N PRO A 66 1.78 4.56 -26.80
CA PRO A 66 2.93 3.89 -27.39
C PRO A 66 2.54 3.04 -28.61
N ASP A 67 3.42 2.98 -29.62
CA ASP A 67 3.22 2.20 -30.85
C ASP A 67 3.15 0.68 -30.62
N ALA A 68 3.49 0.21 -29.42
CA ALA A 68 3.47 -1.20 -29.05
C ALA A 68 2.05 -1.62 -28.60
N PRO A 69 1.36 -2.52 -29.34
CA PRO A 69 0.13 -3.12 -28.85
C PRO A 69 0.41 -3.86 -27.53
N ASP A 70 -0.51 -3.71 -26.57
CA ASP A 70 -0.44 -4.35 -25.25
C ASP A 70 0.83 -4.02 -24.42
N PHE A 71 1.41 -2.83 -24.57
CA PHE A 71 2.58 -2.39 -23.79
C PHE A 71 2.38 -2.51 -22.26
N ALA A 72 1.13 -2.45 -21.80
CA ALA A 72 0.76 -2.60 -20.39
C ALA A 72 0.63 -4.07 -19.93
N GLY A 73 0.65 -5.04 -20.85
CA GLY A 73 0.51 -6.47 -20.56
C GLY A 73 -0.82 -6.86 -19.90
N PHE A 74 -0.79 -7.97 -19.16
CA PHE A 74 -1.91 -8.50 -18.37
C PHE A 74 -1.55 -8.51 -16.88
N PRO A 75 -2.53 -8.35 -15.97
CA PRO A 75 -2.30 -8.52 -14.53
C PRO A 75 -1.66 -9.88 -14.21
N GLY A 76 -0.67 -9.91 -13.33
CA GLY A 76 0.07 -11.13 -12.98
C GLY A 76 1.18 -11.55 -13.94
N PHE A 77 1.47 -10.74 -14.96
CA PHE A 77 2.55 -10.99 -15.91
C PHE A 77 3.45 -9.77 -16.04
N ALA A 78 4.77 -9.99 -16.10
CA ALA A 78 5.74 -8.93 -16.38
C ALA A 78 5.34 -8.13 -17.64
N PRO A 79 5.42 -6.78 -17.61
CA PRO A 79 6.05 -5.93 -16.59
C PRO A 79 5.14 -5.55 -15.39
N GLU A 80 3.99 -6.22 -15.20
CA GLU A 80 3.07 -6.05 -14.06
C GLU A 80 2.47 -4.64 -13.91
N LEU A 81 2.47 -3.84 -14.99
CA LEU A 81 1.89 -2.49 -15.02
C LEU A 81 0.39 -2.45 -14.68
N ARG A 82 -0.31 -3.58 -14.82
CA ARG A 82 -1.74 -3.72 -14.50
C ARG A 82 -1.99 -4.49 -13.19
N GLY A 83 -0.96 -4.69 -12.38
CA GLY A 83 -1.02 -5.39 -11.10
C GLY A 83 -0.20 -6.68 -11.10
N GLN A 84 0.33 -7.03 -9.93
CA GLN A 84 1.20 -8.21 -9.72
C GLN A 84 0.44 -9.55 -9.73
N ARG A 85 -0.90 -9.53 -9.70
CA ARG A 85 -1.73 -10.73 -9.63
C ARG A 85 -2.92 -10.62 -10.58
N ALA A 86 -3.37 -11.76 -11.06
CA ALA A 86 -4.57 -11.90 -11.88
C ALA A 86 -5.84 -12.17 -11.06
N ASP A 87 -5.76 -12.20 -9.73
CA ASP A 87 -6.86 -12.57 -8.84
C ASP A 87 -7.79 -11.40 -8.48
N GLU A 88 -8.99 -11.73 -7.99
CA GLU A 88 -10.08 -10.77 -7.74
C GLU A 88 -9.97 -10.05 -6.38
N ARG A 89 -9.07 -10.47 -5.48
CA ARG A 89 -8.88 -9.83 -4.17
C ARG A 89 -7.79 -8.77 -4.23
N ALA A 90 -8.12 -7.65 -4.87
CA ALA A 90 -7.16 -6.57 -5.16
C ALA A 90 -6.60 -5.87 -3.91
N CYS A 91 -7.38 -5.77 -2.82
CA CYS A 91 -7.00 -5.00 -1.63
C CYS A 91 -7.40 -5.73 -0.34
N ARG A 92 -6.59 -5.57 0.71
CA ARG A 92 -6.92 -5.97 2.08
C ARG A 92 -7.30 -4.75 2.90
N ASN A 93 -8.38 -4.82 3.65
CA ASN A 93 -8.74 -3.80 4.61
C ASN A 93 -7.97 -4.02 5.92
N LEU A 94 -6.89 -3.26 6.10
CA LEU A 94 -6.07 -3.29 7.31
C LEU A 94 -6.18 -1.93 8.03
N PRO A 95 -7.16 -1.75 8.95
CA PRO A 95 -7.26 -0.53 9.73
C PRO A 95 -5.98 -0.25 10.52
N ARG A 96 -5.66 1.04 10.61
CA ARG A 96 -4.45 1.55 11.25
C ARG A 96 -4.78 2.04 12.64
N LEU A 97 -4.36 1.27 13.64
CA LEU A 97 -4.60 1.55 15.06
C LEU A 97 -3.42 2.32 15.64
N SER A 98 -3.68 3.49 16.20
CA SER A 98 -2.66 4.37 16.78
C SER A 98 -3.09 5.00 18.11
N THR A 99 -4.19 4.54 18.69
CA THR A 99 -4.72 5.05 19.96
C THR A 99 -3.71 4.76 21.09
N PRO A 100 -3.19 5.79 21.80
CA PRO A 100 -2.10 5.59 22.76
C PRO A 100 -2.40 4.62 23.90
N ASP A 101 -3.66 4.57 24.35
CA ASP A 101 -4.10 3.65 25.38
C ASP A 101 -4.27 2.23 24.82
N ALA A 102 -3.43 1.29 25.26
CA ALA A 102 -3.40 -0.07 24.74
C ALA A 102 -4.70 -0.86 24.99
N GLN A 103 -5.45 -0.55 26.06
CA GLN A 103 -6.74 -1.21 26.31
C GLN A 103 -7.81 -0.76 25.32
N THR A 104 -7.86 0.55 25.04
CA THR A 104 -8.74 1.12 24.02
C THR A 104 -8.37 0.59 22.64
N ALA A 105 -7.08 0.58 22.29
CA ALA A 105 -6.60 0.02 21.03
C ALA A 105 -6.95 -1.48 20.87
N ALA A 106 -6.94 -2.27 21.95
CA ALA A 106 -7.37 -3.67 21.91
C ALA A 106 -8.86 -3.81 21.58
N ALA A 107 -9.70 -2.95 22.17
CA ALA A 107 -11.13 -2.94 21.88
C ALA A 107 -11.42 -2.51 20.43
N GLU A 108 -10.71 -1.50 19.93
CA GLU A 108 -10.78 -1.05 18.53
C GLU A 108 -10.34 -2.16 17.57
N ALA A 109 -9.24 -2.85 17.86
CA ALA A 109 -8.74 -3.98 17.08
C ALA A 109 -9.79 -5.09 16.91
N LEU A 110 -10.45 -5.47 18.01
CA LEU A 110 -11.48 -6.48 17.97
C LEU A 110 -12.71 -5.99 17.20
N GLN A 111 -13.16 -4.76 17.45
CA GLN A 111 -14.30 -4.17 16.76
C GLN A 111 -14.08 -4.13 15.23
N ASP A 112 -12.88 -3.75 14.79
CA ASP A 112 -12.54 -3.69 13.37
C ASP A 112 -12.53 -5.08 12.72
N LEU A 113 -11.95 -6.08 13.39
CA LEU A 113 -11.94 -7.46 12.90
C LEU A 113 -13.35 -8.07 12.86
N GLU A 114 -14.18 -7.83 13.89
CA GLU A 114 -15.60 -8.21 13.90
C GLU A 114 -16.40 -7.48 12.82
N GLY A 115 -15.98 -6.25 12.47
CA GLY A 115 -16.50 -5.44 11.38
C GLY A 115 -16.08 -5.91 9.98
N GLY A 116 -15.23 -6.93 9.87
CA GLY A 116 -14.79 -7.51 8.60
C GLY A 116 -13.47 -6.96 8.08
N ALA A 117 -12.63 -6.34 8.92
CA ALA A 117 -11.25 -6.08 8.58
C ALA A 117 -10.49 -7.38 8.28
N ASP A 118 -9.60 -7.34 7.30
CA ASP A 118 -8.81 -8.51 6.89
C ASP A 118 -7.62 -8.76 7.83
N GLY A 119 -7.26 -7.80 8.70
CA GLY A 119 -6.10 -7.80 9.58
C GLY A 119 -5.87 -6.41 10.18
N LEU A 120 -4.69 -6.13 10.74
CA LEU A 120 -4.42 -4.89 11.49
C LEU A 120 -3.08 -4.27 11.13
N VAL A 121 -3.02 -2.94 11.07
CA VAL A 121 -1.77 -2.17 11.19
C VAL A 121 -1.67 -1.61 12.60
N LEU A 122 -0.68 -2.05 13.36
CA LEU A 122 -0.39 -1.54 14.70
C LEU A 122 0.67 -0.44 14.61
N VAL A 123 0.26 0.78 14.87
CA VAL A 123 1.16 1.93 15.02
C VAL A 123 1.50 1.98 16.50
N LEU A 124 2.71 1.58 16.84
CA LEU A 124 3.24 1.64 18.19
C LEU A 124 3.99 2.95 18.37
N ASP A 125 4.06 3.42 19.61
CA ASP A 125 4.89 4.57 19.96
C ASP A 125 6.30 4.36 19.42
N ASP A 126 6.75 5.31 18.59
CA ASP A 126 7.92 5.16 17.74
C ASP A 126 9.25 5.54 18.43
N GLY A 127 9.17 5.92 19.71
CA GLY A 127 10.29 6.26 20.56
C GLY A 127 10.83 7.68 20.38
N ARG A 128 10.18 8.51 19.55
CA ARG A 128 10.48 9.95 19.50
C ARG A 128 10.00 10.65 20.79
N PRO A 129 10.59 11.80 21.14
CA PRO A 129 10.08 12.63 22.22
C PRO A 129 8.61 13.04 22.02
N GLU A 130 7.82 13.11 23.09
CA GLU A 130 6.39 13.48 23.03
C GLU A 130 6.17 14.85 22.38
N ASP A 131 7.09 15.80 22.61
CA ASP A 131 7.06 17.15 22.05
C ASP A 131 7.43 17.22 20.56
N GLU A 132 7.95 16.12 19.99
CA GLU A 132 8.21 15.95 18.56
C GLU A 132 7.06 15.23 17.82
N GLY A 133 5.91 15.06 18.48
CA GLY A 133 4.72 14.43 17.91
C GLY A 133 4.84 12.90 17.85
N ALA A 134 5.30 12.29 18.96
CA ALA A 134 5.20 10.85 19.14
C ALA A 134 3.72 10.42 19.07
N GLU A 135 3.43 9.46 18.21
CA GLU A 135 2.08 8.93 17.98
C GLU A 135 2.14 7.40 18.01
N GLY A 136 1.08 6.76 18.51
CA GLY A 136 0.93 5.31 18.49
C GLY A 136 0.61 4.72 19.86
N ILE A 137 0.30 3.44 19.84
CA ILE A 137 -0.04 2.62 21.00
C ILE A 137 1.20 2.51 21.90
N VAL A 138 1.06 2.91 23.17
CA VAL A 138 2.16 2.91 24.13
C VAL A 138 2.30 1.51 24.72
N LEU A 139 3.41 0.84 24.38
CA LEU A 139 3.81 -0.46 24.94
C LEU A 139 5.21 -0.35 25.56
N PRO A 140 5.55 -1.15 26.59
CA PRO A 140 6.87 -1.14 27.23
C PRO A 140 7.93 -1.88 26.39
N LEU A 141 8.12 -1.47 25.14
CA LEU A 141 9.00 -2.14 24.17
C LEU A 141 10.49 -2.10 24.57
N ASP A 142 10.91 -1.05 25.26
CA ASP A 142 12.31 -0.83 25.69
C ASP A 142 12.62 -1.38 27.09
N ALA A 143 11.63 -1.88 27.83
CA ALA A 143 11.82 -2.30 29.22
C ALA A 143 12.58 -3.64 29.30
N ASP A 144 11.91 -4.74 28.98
CA ASP A 144 12.51 -6.04 28.75
C ASP A 144 11.65 -6.83 27.77
N ARG A 145 12.25 -7.86 27.15
CA ARG A 145 11.58 -8.64 26.11
C ARG A 145 10.29 -9.30 26.61
N GLN A 146 10.25 -9.78 27.85
CA GLN A 146 9.05 -10.44 28.37
C GLN A 146 7.93 -9.42 28.58
N ALA A 147 8.23 -8.25 29.14
CA ALA A 147 7.26 -7.18 29.31
C ALA A 147 6.65 -6.72 27.97
N ALA A 148 7.49 -6.56 26.93
CA ALA A 148 7.02 -6.23 25.59
C ALA A 148 6.10 -7.32 24.99
N VAL A 149 6.48 -8.59 25.17
CA VAL A 149 5.69 -9.75 24.71
C VAL A 149 4.36 -9.86 25.46
N ASP A 150 4.34 -9.62 26.77
CA ASP A 150 3.13 -9.65 27.59
C ASP A 150 2.17 -8.52 27.24
N ALA A 151 2.69 -7.31 27.05
CA ALA A 151 1.88 -6.17 26.64
C ALA A 151 1.28 -6.36 25.24
N LEU A 152 2.05 -6.90 24.28
CA LEU A 152 1.54 -7.23 22.95
C LEU A 152 0.54 -8.41 23.00
N ASP A 153 0.71 -9.38 23.91
CA ASP A 153 -0.29 -10.43 24.14
C ASP A 153 -1.63 -9.84 24.54
N ALA A 154 -1.58 -8.91 25.50
CA ALA A 154 -2.77 -8.31 26.09
C ALA A 154 -3.52 -7.48 25.04
N LEU A 155 -2.78 -6.70 24.25
CA LEU A 155 -3.33 -5.93 23.13
C LEU A 155 -4.05 -6.82 22.10
N LEU A 156 -3.50 -8.01 21.84
CA LEU A 156 -3.99 -8.93 20.81
C LEU A 156 -4.68 -10.16 21.40
N ALA A 157 -5.17 -10.12 22.64
CA ALA A 157 -5.60 -11.31 23.39
C ALA A 157 -6.63 -12.16 22.63
N ASP A 158 -7.62 -11.51 22.04
CA ASP A 158 -8.71 -12.14 21.30
C ASP A 158 -8.45 -12.21 19.78
N VAL A 159 -7.25 -11.83 19.33
CA VAL A 159 -6.85 -11.85 17.92
C VAL A 159 -6.13 -13.15 17.57
N ARG A 160 -6.63 -13.84 16.55
CA ARG A 160 -6.00 -15.05 15.98
C ARG A 160 -4.94 -14.66 14.94
N LEU A 161 -3.66 -14.71 15.31
CA LEU A 161 -2.55 -14.22 14.48
C LEU A 161 -2.23 -15.14 13.29
N ASP A 162 -2.76 -16.36 13.32
CA ASP A 162 -2.72 -17.28 12.19
C ASP A 162 -3.79 -17.00 11.13
N TRP A 163 -4.77 -16.12 11.43
CA TRP A 163 -5.82 -15.70 10.50
C TRP A 163 -5.73 -14.21 10.16
N ALA A 164 -5.52 -13.36 11.17
CA ALA A 164 -5.42 -11.91 11.02
C ALA A 164 -3.94 -11.51 10.86
N PRO A 165 -3.49 -11.05 9.68
CA PRO A 165 -2.16 -10.50 9.51
C PRO A 165 -1.99 -9.22 10.33
N VAL A 166 -0.81 -9.09 10.92
CA VAL A 166 -0.41 -7.92 11.71
C VAL A 166 0.74 -7.22 11.01
N VAL A 167 0.62 -5.92 10.77
CA VAL A 167 1.66 -5.06 10.23
C VAL A 167 2.12 -4.11 11.33
N LEU A 168 3.43 -4.05 11.61
CA LEU A 168 3.99 -3.17 12.65
C LEU A 168 4.51 -1.86 12.05
N GLU A 169 4.18 -0.73 12.67
CA GLU A 169 4.87 0.56 12.50
C GLU A 169 5.34 1.05 13.86
N ALA A 170 6.65 1.09 14.13
CA ALA A 170 7.18 1.42 15.44
C ALA A 170 8.51 2.21 15.41
N GLY A 171 8.89 2.80 14.26
CA GLY A 171 10.06 3.68 14.13
C GLY A 171 11.35 3.18 14.81
N LEU A 172 11.91 3.92 15.78
CA LEU A 172 13.13 3.50 16.51
C LEU A 172 12.94 2.18 17.24
N ARG A 173 11.71 1.86 17.62
CA ARG A 173 11.33 0.66 18.35
C ARG A 173 10.87 -0.48 17.44
N GLN A 174 11.12 -0.38 16.12
CA GLN A 174 10.76 -1.44 15.17
C GLN A 174 11.36 -2.80 15.55
N ARG A 175 12.62 -2.81 15.97
CA ARG A 175 13.30 -4.04 16.38
C ARG A 175 12.67 -4.70 17.62
N PRO A 176 12.55 -4.03 18.78
CA PRO A 176 11.90 -4.64 19.93
C PRO A 176 10.43 -5.02 19.66
N ALA A 177 9.69 -4.24 18.87
CA ALA A 177 8.34 -4.61 18.44
C ALA A 177 8.30 -5.91 17.62
N ALA A 178 9.20 -6.06 16.64
CA ALA A 178 9.30 -7.26 15.82
C ALA A 178 9.75 -8.47 16.67
N GLU A 179 10.70 -8.30 17.59
CA GLU A 179 11.11 -9.35 18.52
C GLU A 179 9.96 -9.82 19.43
N ALA A 180 9.12 -8.88 19.87
CA ALA A 180 7.93 -9.18 20.66
C ALA A 180 6.89 -9.97 19.83
N LEU A 181 6.62 -9.57 18.59
CA LEU A 181 5.68 -10.26 17.71
C LEU A 181 6.17 -11.67 17.33
N LEU A 182 7.46 -11.84 17.03
CA LEU A 182 8.05 -13.16 16.76
C LEU A 182 7.94 -14.09 17.97
N ALA A 183 8.25 -13.59 19.18
CA ALA A 183 8.10 -14.36 20.42
C ALA A 183 6.62 -14.67 20.73
N LEU A 184 5.70 -13.78 20.38
CA LEU A 184 4.27 -13.98 20.54
C LEU A 184 3.76 -15.16 19.70
N PHE A 185 4.21 -15.28 18.45
CA PHE A 185 3.90 -16.44 17.59
C PHE A 185 4.36 -17.75 18.24
N GLU A 186 5.58 -17.78 18.77
CA GLU A 186 6.13 -18.95 19.47
C GLU A 186 5.32 -19.28 20.74
N ARG A 187 5.03 -18.27 21.57
CA ARG A 187 4.24 -18.44 22.80
C ARG A 187 2.85 -18.99 22.52
N ARG A 188 2.16 -18.44 21.52
CA ARG A 188 0.80 -18.86 21.12
C ARG A 188 0.79 -20.12 20.25
N ARG A 189 1.97 -20.61 19.82
CA ARG A 189 2.12 -21.72 18.86
C ARG A 189 1.34 -21.48 17.57
N GLN A 190 1.34 -20.24 17.09
CA GLN A 190 0.66 -19.80 15.88
C GLN A 190 1.70 -19.49 14.79
N GLN A 191 1.34 -19.75 13.54
CA GLN A 191 2.09 -19.26 12.39
C GLN A 191 1.59 -17.86 12.03
N PRO A 192 2.42 -17.00 11.44
CA PRO A 192 1.95 -15.73 10.92
C PRO A 192 0.97 -15.93 9.76
N ALA A 193 -0.18 -15.26 9.81
CA ALA A 193 -1.05 -15.16 8.66
C ALA A 193 -0.31 -14.52 7.48
N ALA A 194 -0.60 -14.98 6.25
CA ALA A 194 -0.03 -14.40 5.04
C ALA A 194 -0.27 -12.90 5.01
N GLY A 195 0.74 -12.09 4.71
CA GLY A 195 0.65 -10.61 4.73
C GLY A 195 1.00 -9.96 6.07
N THR A 196 1.32 -10.75 7.11
CA THR A 196 1.95 -10.22 8.33
C THR A 196 3.29 -9.57 7.96
N ASN A 197 3.57 -8.39 8.54
CA ASN A 197 4.72 -7.58 8.17
C ASN A 197 5.44 -7.02 9.41
N LEU A 198 6.74 -7.31 9.55
CA LEU A 198 7.56 -6.80 10.65
C LEU A 198 7.96 -5.33 10.51
N GLY A 199 7.73 -4.71 9.36
CA GLY A 199 7.70 -3.25 9.16
C GLY A 199 9.04 -2.54 9.09
N PHE A 200 10.15 -3.24 8.93
CA PHE A 200 11.47 -2.62 8.91
C PHE A 200 11.67 -1.72 7.67
N ASP A 201 11.99 -0.45 7.92
CA ASP A 201 12.46 0.49 6.90
C ASP A 201 13.65 1.31 7.45
N PRO A 202 14.83 0.69 7.59
CA PRO A 202 15.99 1.35 8.20
C PRO A 202 16.47 2.55 7.37
N LEU A 203 16.24 2.56 6.06
CA LEU A 203 16.65 3.65 5.17
C LEU A 203 15.79 4.89 5.36
N ALA A 204 14.46 4.72 5.35
CA ALA A 204 13.55 5.83 5.58
C ALA A 204 13.71 6.38 7.01
N TRP A 205 13.92 5.51 7.99
CA TRP A 205 14.15 5.94 9.36
C TRP A 205 15.47 6.69 9.56
N ALA A 206 16.55 6.21 8.95
CA ALA A 206 17.82 6.91 8.96
C ALA A 206 17.71 8.31 8.31
N ALA A 207 16.93 8.44 7.24
CA ALA A 207 16.69 9.74 6.62
C ALA A 207 15.91 10.71 7.53
N ARG A 208 14.94 10.22 8.32
CA ARG A 208 14.23 11.06 9.30
C ARG A 208 15.13 11.52 10.45
N THR A 209 16.03 10.65 10.92
CA THR A 209 16.82 10.89 12.14
C THR A 209 18.24 11.40 11.88
N GLY A 210 18.69 11.43 10.63
CA GLY A 210 20.07 11.77 10.28
C GLY A 210 21.09 10.67 10.60
N ALA A 211 20.63 9.44 10.87
CA ALA A 211 21.51 8.29 11.11
C ALA A 211 22.15 7.76 9.82
N ASP A 212 23.14 6.88 9.95
CA ASP A 212 23.71 6.17 8.80
C ASP A 212 22.76 5.04 8.35
N GLY A 213 22.04 5.27 7.25
CA GLY A 213 21.10 4.30 6.70
C GLY A 213 21.74 3.02 6.19
N ARG A 214 23.01 3.06 5.74
CA ARG A 214 23.73 1.87 5.29
C ARG A 214 24.06 0.97 6.47
N ALA A 215 24.58 1.56 7.55
CA ALA A 215 24.85 0.83 8.79
C ALA A 215 23.56 0.25 9.39
N ALA A 216 22.48 1.05 9.45
CA ALA A 216 21.19 0.59 9.97
C ALA A 216 20.60 -0.58 9.16
N LEU A 217 20.77 -0.56 7.83
CA LEU A 217 20.36 -1.66 6.97
C LEU A 217 21.21 -2.92 7.20
N ASP A 218 22.53 -2.81 7.34
CA ASP A 218 23.40 -3.95 7.64
C ASP A 218 23.05 -4.60 8.98
N GLU A 219 22.82 -3.79 10.01
CA GLU A 219 22.40 -4.27 11.33
C GLU A 219 21.05 -4.99 11.26
N THR A 220 20.11 -4.46 10.47
CA THR A 220 18.81 -5.10 10.25
C THR A 220 18.97 -6.44 9.54
N LEU A 221 19.76 -6.50 8.46
CA LEU A 221 19.98 -7.73 7.70
C LEU A 221 20.69 -8.81 8.54
N ALA A 222 21.72 -8.43 9.29
CA ALA A 222 22.42 -9.36 10.19
C ALA A 222 21.47 -9.92 11.26
N TRP A 223 20.62 -9.07 11.84
CA TRP A 223 19.61 -9.51 12.81
C TRP A 223 18.61 -10.52 12.22
N LEU A 224 18.23 -10.36 10.95
CA LEU A 224 17.27 -11.24 10.27
C LEU A 224 17.81 -12.64 9.99
N GLN A 225 19.09 -12.74 9.63
CA GLN A 225 19.73 -14.02 9.32
C GLN A 225 19.66 -15.02 10.49
N GLU A 226 19.58 -14.51 11.72
CA GLU A 226 19.49 -15.32 12.94
C GLU A 226 18.07 -15.82 13.27
N ARG A 227 17.03 -15.43 12.50
CA ARG A 227 15.62 -15.68 12.86
C ARG A 227 15.01 -16.80 12.03
N ALA A 228 14.95 -17.99 12.62
CA ALA A 228 14.43 -19.20 11.96
C ALA A 228 12.97 -19.10 11.49
N LEU A 229 12.11 -18.30 12.14
CA LEU A 229 10.72 -18.11 11.69
C LEU A 229 10.64 -17.29 10.41
N VAL A 230 11.49 -16.25 10.28
CA VAL A 230 11.60 -15.44 9.07
C VAL A 230 11.97 -16.30 7.87
N ALA A 231 12.92 -17.23 8.04
CA ALA A 231 13.35 -18.13 6.96
C ALA A 231 12.32 -19.19 6.55
N ARG A 232 11.23 -19.39 7.31
CA ARG A 232 10.31 -20.54 7.15
C ARG A 232 8.84 -20.14 6.96
N SER A 233 8.55 -18.85 6.83
CA SER A 233 7.18 -18.35 6.73
C SER A 233 7.07 -17.22 5.70
N ASP A 234 5.84 -16.90 5.31
CA ASP A 234 5.52 -15.80 4.37
C ASP A 234 5.52 -14.41 5.05
N LEU A 235 6.43 -14.21 6.00
CA LEU A 235 6.59 -12.92 6.68
C LEU A 235 7.22 -11.90 5.74
N THR A 236 6.55 -10.78 5.55
CA THR A 236 7.22 -9.59 5.02
C THR A 236 8.05 -8.99 6.15
N VAL A 237 9.30 -8.68 5.87
CA VAL A 237 10.22 -8.15 6.88
C VAL A 237 10.50 -6.67 6.64
N LEU A 238 10.99 -6.38 5.43
CA LEU A 238 11.31 -5.03 5.00
C LEU A 238 10.10 -4.43 4.30
N ARG A 239 9.78 -3.17 4.62
CA ARG A 239 8.67 -2.42 4.03
C ARG A 239 9.15 -1.03 3.65
N LEU A 240 9.68 -0.91 2.44
CA LEU A 240 10.12 0.37 1.88
C LEU A 240 8.90 1.27 1.65
N SER A 241 8.75 2.28 2.48
CA SER A 241 7.59 3.17 2.51
C SER A 241 7.93 4.54 1.93
N GLY A 242 7.15 4.97 0.94
CA GLY A 242 7.29 6.28 0.31
C GLY A 242 6.92 7.45 1.20
N ARG A 243 6.07 7.21 2.21
CA ARG A 243 5.51 8.22 3.13
C ARG A 243 6.57 9.15 3.73
N VAL A 244 7.74 8.64 4.08
CA VAL A 244 8.80 9.47 4.67
C VAL A 244 9.25 10.58 3.72
N TRP A 245 9.39 10.26 2.45
CA TRP A 245 9.83 11.18 1.42
C TRP A 245 8.68 12.11 1.02
N HIS A 246 7.48 11.55 0.86
CA HIS A 246 6.26 12.31 0.56
C HIS A 246 5.98 13.38 1.62
N ASP A 247 5.98 13.00 2.91
CA ASP A 247 5.73 13.92 4.03
C ASP A 247 6.82 15.02 4.12
N ALA A 248 8.01 14.75 3.59
CA ALA A 248 9.11 15.72 3.51
C ALA A 248 9.02 16.64 2.27
N GLY A 249 8.00 16.48 1.43
CA GLY A 249 7.73 17.30 0.25
C GLY A 249 8.38 16.78 -1.04
N ALA A 250 8.76 15.50 -1.09
CA ALA A 250 9.20 14.88 -2.34
C ALA A 250 8.04 14.85 -3.35
N SER A 251 8.36 15.13 -4.61
CA SER A 251 7.43 14.92 -5.72
C SER A 251 7.18 13.43 -5.98
N GLU A 252 6.24 13.12 -6.89
CA GLU A 252 5.86 11.75 -7.23
C GLU A 252 7.05 10.98 -7.85
N ALA A 253 7.80 11.63 -8.74
CA ALA A 253 8.98 11.03 -9.36
C ALA A 253 10.15 10.91 -8.38
N GLU A 254 10.34 11.87 -7.47
CA GLU A 254 11.37 11.80 -6.43
C GLU A 254 11.09 10.66 -5.45
N GLU A 255 9.86 10.54 -4.94
CA GLU A 255 9.44 9.46 -4.06
C GLU A 255 9.67 8.09 -4.72
N LEU A 256 9.24 7.93 -5.97
CA LEU A 256 9.42 6.67 -6.72
C LEU A 256 10.90 6.36 -6.99
N ALA A 257 11.70 7.37 -7.35
CA ALA A 257 13.12 7.20 -7.61
C ALA A 257 13.88 6.80 -6.33
N ILE A 258 13.56 7.43 -5.19
CA ILE A 258 14.14 7.08 -3.90
C ILE A 258 13.75 5.66 -3.51
N LEU A 259 12.47 5.28 -3.63
CA LEU A 259 12.02 3.92 -3.36
C LEU A 259 12.72 2.87 -4.22
N ALA A 260 12.87 3.12 -5.52
CA ALA A 260 13.59 2.23 -6.42
C ALA A 260 15.08 2.10 -6.05
N ALA A 261 15.73 3.22 -5.68
CA ALA A 261 17.11 3.21 -5.23
C ALA A 261 17.28 2.45 -3.90
N SER A 262 16.37 2.66 -2.95
CA SER A 262 16.31 1.93 -1.68
C SER A 262 16.14 0.44 -1.90
N LEU A 263 15.25 0.03 -2.82
CA LEU A 263 15.06 -1.38 -3.17
C LEU A 263 16.34 -2.00 -3.73
N VAL A 264 17.01 -1.31 -4.65
CA VAL A 264 18.28 -1.78 -5.21
C VAL A 264 19.36 -1.91 -4.13
N GLU A 265 19.45 -0.96 -3.20
CA GLU A 265 20.43 -1.02 -2.09
C GLU A 265 20.13 -2.20 -1.15
N VAL A 266 18.85 -2.41 -0.79
CA VAL A 266 18.40 -3.56 0.00
C VAL A 266 18.79 -4.87 -0.66
N LEU A 267 18.49 -5.03 -1.96
CA LEU A 267 18.80 -6.25 -2.70
C LEU A 267 20.31 -6.50 -2.78
N ARG A 268 21.10 -5.49 -3.13
CA ARG A 268 22.57 -5.61 -3.22
C ARG A 268 23.21 -6.00 -1.90
N ARG A 269 22.77 -5.40 -0.79
CA ARG A 269 23.29 -5.73 0.54
C ARG A 269 22.80 -7.08 1.03
N GLY A 270 21.54 -7.41 0.78
CA GLY A 270 20.97 -8.71 1.10
C GLY A 270 21.67 -9.86 0.36
N GLU A 271 22.12 -9.66 -0.87
CA GLU A 271 22.92 -10.63 -1.62
C GLU A 271 24.36 -10.77 -1.09
N ALA A 272 24.90 -9.72 -0.47
CA ALA A 272 26.28 -9.69 0.04
C ALA A 272 26.43 -10.15 1.49
N ALA A 273 25.34 -10.16 2.26
CA ALA A 273 25.27 -10.56 3.66
C ALA A 273 25.12 -12.08 3.81
#